data_AF-A0A0L0VHA9-F1
#
_entry.id   AF-A0A0L0VHA9-F1
#
_cell.length_a   1.000
_cell.length_b   1.000
_cell.length_c   1.000
_cell.angle_alpha   90.00
_cell.angle_beta   90.00
_cell.angle_gamma   90.00
#
_symmetry.space_group_name_H-M   'P 1'
#
loop_
_entity.id
_entity.type
_entity.pdbx_description
1 polymer ?
#
loop_
_entity_poly.entity_id
_entity_poly.type
_entity_poly.pdbx_seq_one_letter_code
_entity_poly.pdbx_strand_id
1 'polypeptide(L)'
;MVYSLGGGPTHDRIGFRYWIEPGPFVELNGILGPLGRFLGFWTVFIQAAYSYLGVESVAIIAGEAENPRKTIPKAIKRVFFRILIFYIGGVTVAGLLVPSNSAQLASVRGHGTAHASPFVIAINNGGIKILPDIVNAVILLAAYSTGNTALYCGSRILHGLAFRSMAPSLFRKCTKSGLPILALIPTAAGGLLAFLRLNNSGAAVFHWLTRMSAITGLCTWLCILVSYLRFYDGMKYHGINRNNLAYKAPFQPYLSYFGVIMIILVIFFSGFEVFLKGNWSTPNFVTNYITIVGYFLLFAFWKVKKRSKLVRAPQMDLVSGNMKFEAMDAYYKENLAIPKTRMQKFWNWLL
;
A
#
# COMPACT_ATOMS: atom_id res chain seq x y z
N MET A 1 -21.30 -14.53 -2.08
CA MET A 1 -22.66 -14.20 -1.60
C MET A 1 -23.65 -15.32 -1.91
N VAL A 2 -23.76 -15.78 -3.16
CA VAL A 2 -24.64 -16.92 -3.50
C VAL A 2 -24.26 -18.19 -2.72
N TYR A 3 -22.97 -18.50 -2.64
CA TYR A 3 -22.46 -19.64 -1.87
C TYR A 3 -22.76 -19.56 -0.35
N SER A 4 -22.63 -18.38 0.28
CA SER A 4 -22.95 -18.21 1.72
C SER A 4 -24.44 -18.35 2.04
N LEU A 5 -25.31 -18.25 1.05
CA LEU A 5 -26.76 -18.37 1.20
C LEU A 5 -27.28 -19.78 0.82
N GLY A 6 -26.39 -20.76 0.63
CA GLY A 6 -26.78 -22.13 0.27
C GLY A 6 -26.78 -22.43 -1.22
N GLY A 7 -26.17 -21.57 -2.05
CA GLY A 7 -25.99 -21.83 -3.48
C GLY A 7 -24.80 -22.75 -3.80
N GLY A 8 -24.27 -23.47 -2.81
CA GLY A 8 -23.23 -24.47 -3.00
C GLY A 8 -23.82 -25.87 -3.24
N PRO A 9 -23.01 -26.85 -3.71
CA PRO A 9 -23.44 -28.23 -3.91
C PRO A 9 -24.00 -28.91 -2.66
N THR A 10 -23.56 -28.45 -1.48
CA THR A 10 -24.01 -28.91 -0.16
C THR A 10 -25.33 -28.27 0.30
N HIS A 11 -25.85 -27.27 -0.41
CA HIS A 11 -27.06 -26.50 -0.08
C HIS A 11 -27.13 -25.90 1.35
N ASP A 12 -26.05 -25.95 2.13
CA ASP A 12 -26.02 -25.41 3.50
C ASP A 12 -25.93 -23.88 3.51
N ARG A 13 -26.80 -23.25 4.31
CA ARG A 13 -26.80 -21.81 4.52
C ARG A 13 -25.82 -21.46 5.63
N ILE A 14 -24.62 -21.04 5.23
CA ILE A 14 -23.59 -20.55 6.15
C ILE A 14 -24.03 -19.24 6.83
N GLY A 15 -24.55 -18.27 6.07
CA GLY A 15 -24.97 -16.98 6.59
C GLY A 15 -23.88 -16.30 7.43
N PHE A 16 -24.23 -15.87 8.65
CA PHE A 16 -23.32 -15.27 9.64
C PHE A 16 -22.78 -16.28 10.67
N ARG A 17 -22.94 -17.59 10.45
CA ARG A 17 -22.60 -18.64 11.43
C ARG A 17 -21.18 -18.46 12.00
N TYR A 18 -20.19 -18.26 11.14
CA TYR A 18 -18.78 -18.09 11.54
C TYR A 18 -18.45 -16.74 12.22
N TRP A 19 -19.30 -15.74 12.07
CA TRP A 19 -19.17 -14.46 12.76
C TRP A 19 -19.74 -14.51 14.18
N ILE A 20 -20.66 -15.43 14.44
CA ILE A 20 -21.23 -15.67 15.76
C ILE A 20 -20.32 -16.67 16.52
N GLU A 21 -20.02 -17.81 15.91
CA GLU A 21 -19.15 -18.84 16.48
C GLU A 21 -18.22 -19.40 15.39
N PRO A 22 -16.88 -19.33 15.52
CA PRO A 22 -16.06 -18.88 16.67
C PRO A 22 -15.90 -17.35 16.83
N GLY A 23 -16.38 -16.55 15.88
CA GLY A 23 -16.25 -15.08 15.89
C GLY A 23 -14.97 -14.54 15.24
N PRO A 24 -14.96 -13.25 14.85
CA PRO A 24 -13.88 -12.66 14.04
C PRO A 24 -12.65 -12.26 14.85
N PHE A 25 -12.80 -11.98 16.16
CA PHE A 25 -11.69 -11.56 17.03
C PHE A 25 -11.08 -12.75 17.76
N VAL A 26 -10.05 -13.33 17.17
CA VAL A 26 -9.33 -14.49 17.70
C VAL A 26 -8.23 -14.04 18.67
N GLU A 27 -8.09 -14.76 19.78
CA GLU A 27 -7.05 -14.54 20.77
C GLU A 27 -5.65 -14.87 20.21
N LEU A 28 -4.67 -14.01 20.50
CA LEU A 28 -3.29 -14.21 20.07
C LEU A 28 -2.59 -15.24 20.96
N ASN A 29 -2.06 -16.31 20.36
CA ASN A 29 -1.19 -17.29 21.01
C ASN A 29 -1.72 -17.86 22.36
N GLY A 30 -3.04 -18.02 22.48
CA GLY A 30 -3.67 -18.54 23.70
C GLY A 30 -3.71 -17.57 24.88
N ILE A 31 -3.42 -16.28 24.66
CA ILE A 31 -3.62 -15.23 25.68
C ILE A 31 -5.13 -15.01 25.81
N LEU A 32 -5.70 -15.51 26.91
CA LEU A 32 -7.15 -15.43 27.14
C LEU A 32 -7.62 -13.99 27.38
N GLY A 33 -8.83 -13.69 26.92
CA GLY A 33 -9.56 -12.48 27.29
C GLY A 33 -9.36 -11.26 26.38
N PRO A 34 -9.84 -10.08 26.81
CA PRO A 34 -9.88 -8.88 25.97
C PRO A 34 -8.51 -8.44 25.45
N LEU A 35 -7.46 -8.63 26.26
CA LEU A 35 -6.10 -8.28 25.90
C LEU A 35 -5.57 -9.16 24.75
N GLY A 36 -5.79 -10.48 24.79
CA GLY A 36 -5.36 -11.36 23.71
C GLY A 36 -6.07 -11.10 22.38
N ARG A 37 -7.36 -10.72 22.44
CA ARG A 37 -8.12 -10.27 21.26
C ARG A 37 -7.60 -8.95 20.71
N PHE A 38 -7.26 -7.99 21.57
CA PHE A 38 -6.65 -6.72 21.16
C PHE A 38 -5.28 -6.92 20.52
N LEU A 39 -4.42 -7.75 21.12
CA LEU A 39 -3.11 -8.07 20.54
C LEU A 39 -3.28 -8.77 19.18
N GLY A 40 -4.23 -9.70 19.06
CA GLY A 40 -4.56 -10.35 17.79
C GLY A 40 -5.07 -9.37 16.72
N PHE A 41 -5.87 -8.38 17.12
CA PHE A 41 -6.26 -7.27 16.24
C PHE A 41 -5.07 -6.38 15.86
N TRP A 42 -4.11 -6.19 16.77
CA TRP A 42 -2.95 -5.36 16.49
C TRP A 42 -2.02 -5.96 15.43
N THR A 43 -1.84 -7.29 15.43
CA THR A 43 -0.95 -7.97 14.46
C THR A 43 -1.37 -7.73 13.00
N VAL A 44 -2.66 -7.49 12.74
CA VAL A 44 -3.15 -7.31 11.37
C VAL A 44 -2.81 -5.95 10.77
N PHE A 45 -2.40 -4.95 11.56
CA PHE A 45 -2.08 -3.61 11.03
C PHE A 45 -0.92 -3.62 10.05
N ILE A 46 0.12 -4.44 10.28
CA ILE A 46 1.27 -4.53 9.37
C ILE A 46 0.83 -5.15 8.04
N GLN A 47 0.05 -6.22 8.10
CA GLN A 47 -0.43 -6.90 6.91
C GLN A 47 -1.44 -6.04 6.14
N ALA A 48 -2.30 -5.31 6.85
CA ALA A 48 -3.18 -4.31 6.25
C ALA A 48 -2.35 -3.21 5.58
N ALA A 49 -1.35 -2.64 6.25
CA ALA A 49 -0.47 -1.63 5.66
C ALA A 49 0.20 -2.12 4.37
N TYR A 50 0.68 -3.38 4.35
CA TYR A 50 1.22 -4.00 3.14
C TYR A 50 0.18 -4.04 2.00
N SER A 51 -1.07 -4.43 2.29
CA SER A 51 -2.13 -4.48 1.28
C SER A 51 -2.46 -3.10 0.69
N TYR A 52 -2.29 -2.01 1.46
CA TYR A 52 -2.51 -0.65 0.99
C TYR A 52 -1.28 -0.02 0.32
N LEU A 53 -0.13 -0.70 0.30
CA LEU A 53 1.09 -0.18 -0.33
C LEU A 53 0.89 0.03 -1.85
N GLY A 54 1.46 1.11 -2.39
CA GLY A 54 1.35 1.43 -3.81
C GLY A 54 0.22 2.41 -4.15
N VAL A 55 -0.60 2.85 -3.19
CA VAL A 55 -1.54 3.97 -3.39
C VAL A 55 -0.82 5.27 -3.76
N GLU A 56 0.43 5.43 -3.31
CA GLU A 56 1.31 6.54 -3.66
C GLU A 56 1.76 6.53 -5.13
N SER A 57 1.63 5.41 -5.85
CA SER A 57 1.99 5.32 -7.28
C SER A 57 1.21 6.31 -8.15
N VAL A 58 -0.01 6.70 -7.72
CA VAL A 58 -0.81 7.73 -8.39
C VAL A 58 -0.05 9.07 -8.45
N ALA A 59 0.75 9.39 -7.42
CA ALA A 59 1.57 10.61 -7.42
C ALA A 59 2.78 10.51 -8.37
N ILE A 60 3.31 9.32 -8.60
CA ILE A 60 4.39 9.09 -9.59
C ILE A 60 3.83 9.28 -11.00
N ILE A 61 2.66 8.68 -11.26
CA ILE A 61 1.96 8.75 -12.55
C ILE A 61 1.44 10.18 -12.80
N ALA A 62 1.16 10.97 -11.76
CA ALA A 62 0.74 12.36 -11.91
C ALA A 62 1.71 13.23 -12.72
N GLY A 63 3.01 12.92 -12.73
CA GLY A 63 4.00 13.61 -13.56
C GLY A 63 3.85 13.34 -15.06
N GLU A 64 3.18 12.24 -15.43
CA GLU A 64 2.99 11.78 -16.81
C GLU A 64 1.51 11.82 -17.24
N ALA A 65 0.61 12.19 -16.34
CA ALA A 65 -0.83 12.18 -16.59
C ALA A 65 -1.27 13.32 -17.50
N GLU A 66 -2.17 13.03 -18.43
CA GLU A 66 -2.85 14.04 -19.23
C GLU A 66 -3.80 14.87 -18.33
N ASN A 67 -3.63 16.20 -18.36
CA ASN A 67 -4.32 17.15 -17.48
C ASN A 67 -4.34 16.70 -15.99
N PRO A 68 -3.20 16.77 -15.29
CA PRO A 68 -3.06 16.19 -13.96
C PRO A 68 -4.00 16.84 -12.93
N ARG A 69 -4.32 18.13 -13.07
CA ARG A 69 -5.21 18.86 -12.15
C ARG A 69 -6.66 18.40 -12.21
N LYS A 70 -7.10 17.74 -13.29
CA LYS A 70 -8.44 17.13 -13.40
C LYS A 70 -8.42 15.62 -13.20
N THR A 71 -7.45 14.95 -13.80
CA THR A 71 -7.38 13.48 -13.83
C THR A 71 -6.99 12.90 -12.46
N ILE A 72 -6.03 13.51 -11.77
CA ILE A 72 -5.53 13.00 -10.48
C ILE A 72 -6.56 13.09 -9.35
N PRO A 73 -7.25 14.22 -9.11
CA PRO A 73 -8.27 14.29 -8.06
C PRO A 73 -9.40 13.26 -8.24
N LYS A 74 -9.76 13.02 -9.51
CA LYS A 74 -10.80 12.06 -9.91
C LYS A 74 -10.33 10.62 -9.70
N ALA A 75 -9.09 10.31 -10.09
CA ALA A 75 -8.47 9.02 -9.85
C ALA A 75 -8.38 8.71 -8.34
N ILE A 76 -7.90 9.66 -7.52
CA ILE A 76 -7.79 9.50 -6.06
C ILE A 76 -9.14 9.12 -5.44
N LYS A 77 -10.21 9.86 -5.76
CA LYS A 77 -11.55 9.57 -5.21
C LYS A 77 -12.05 8.18 -5.60
N ARG A 78 -11.89 7.79 -6.88
CA ARG A 78 -12.32 6.47 -7.37
C ARG A 78 -11.52 5.34 -6.75
N VAL A 79 -10.19 5.45 -6.71
CA VAL A 79 -9.31 4.44 -6.13
C VAL A 79 -9.64 4.22 -4.66
N PHE A 80 -9.90 5.30 -3.91
CA PHE A 80 -10.32 5.21 -2.51
C PHE A 80 -11.58 4.34 -2.32
N PHE A 81 -12.67 4.64 -3.02
CA PHE A 81 -13.91 3.84 -2.93
C PHE A 81 -13.73 2.42 -3.44
N ARG A 82 -12.93 2.24 -4.50
CA ARG A 82 -12.64 0.93 -5.08
C ARG A 82 -11.90 0.03 -4.09
N ILE A 83 -10.87 0.55 -3.44
CA ILE A 83 -10.13 -0.19 -2.41
C ILE A 83 -11.04 -0.49 -1.22
N LEU A 84 -11.80 0.49 -0.75
CA LEU A 84 -12.74 0.30 0.37
C LEU A 84 -13.72 -0.85 0.12
N ILE A 85 -14.40 -0.83 -1.04
CA ILE A 85 -15.41 -1.84 -1.38
C ILE A 85 -14.79 -3.21 -1.57
N PHE A 86 -13.69 -3.32 -2.32
CA PHE A 86 -13.10 -4.64 -2.60
C PHE A 86 -12.35 -5.23 -1.41
N TYR A 87 -11.71 -4.41 -0.58
CA TYR A 87 -10.93 -4.92 0.55
C TYR A 87 -11.85 -5.27 1.71
N ILE A 88 -12.73 -4.34 2.13
CA ILE A 88 -13.68 -4.61 3.21
C ILE A 88 -14.70 -5.65 2.76
N GLY A 89 -15.26 -5.50 1.56
CA GLY A 89 -16.21 -6.46 1.02
C GLY A 89 -15.58 -7.84 0.81
N GLY A 90 -14.36 -7.90 0.29
CA GLY A 90 -13.61 -9.15 0.10
C GLY A 90 -13.34 -9.88 1.41
N VAL A 91 -12.81 -9.17 2.41
CA VAL A 91 -12.54 -9.74 3.75
C VAL A 91 -13.84 -10.14 4.45
N THR A 92 -14.91 -9.36 4.30
CA THR A 92 -16.23 -9.69 4.86
C THR A 92 -16.75 -10.99 4.26
N VAL A 93 -16.72 -11.11 2.93
CA VAL A 93 -17.12 -12.35 2.25
C VAL A 93 -16.24 -13.52 2.67
N ALA A 94 -14.92 -13.34 2.72
CA ALA A 94 -13.99 -14.40 3.17
C ALA A 94 -14.29 -14.85 4.59
N GLY A 95 -14.51 -13.92 5.53
CA GLY A 95 -14.83 -14.23 6.92
C GLY A 95 -16.21 -14.87 7.13
N LEU A 96 -17.16 -14.64 6.22
CA LEU A 96 -18.45 -15.34 6.23
C LEU A 96 -18.34 -16.78 5.73
N LEU A 97 -17.35 -17.07 4.88
CA LEU A 97 -17.22 -18.37 4.23
C LEU A 97 -16.27 -19.33 4.94
N VAL A 98 -15.30 -18.82 5.70
CA VAL A 98 -14.28 -19.62 6.37
C VAL A 98 -14.28 -19.31 7.87
N PRO A 99 -14.37 -20.33 8.74
CA PRO A 99 -14.30 -20.11 10.17
C PRO A 99 -12.90 -19.66 10.58
N SER A 100 -12.83 -18.72 11.53
CA SER A 100 -11.56 -18.12 11.99
C SER A 100 -10.63 -19.12 12.70
N ASN A 101 -11.17 -20.24 13.19
CA ASN A 101 -10.44 -21.34 13.82
C ASN A 101 -10.03 -22.47 12.84
N SER A 102 -10.24 -22.31 11.52
CA SER A 102 -9.86 -23.35 10.55
C SER A 102 -8.37 -23.65 10.60
N ALA A 103 -8.01 -24.94 10.70
CA ALA A 103 -6.61 -25.38 10.65
C ALA A 103 -5.91 -24.99 9.33
N GLN A 104 -6.67 -24.90 8.23
CA GLN A 104 -6.16 -24.44 6.92
C GLN A 104 -5.90 -22.93 6.90
N LEU A 105 -6.57 -22.15 7.74
CA LEU A 105 -6.28 -20.73 7.93
C LEU A 105 -5.10 -20.55 8.92
N ALA A 106 -5.02 -21.41 9.94
CA ALA A 106 -3.92 -21.42 10.89
C ALA A 106 -2.58 -21.80 10.24
N SER A 107 -2.59 -22.68 9.23
CA SER A 107 -1.39 -23.01 8.44
C SER A 107 -0.81 -21.80 7.69
N VAL A 108 -1.60 -20.75 7.44
CA VAL A 108 -1.14 -19.47 6.87
C VAL A 108 -0.19 -18.72 7.81
N ARG A 109 -0.36 -18.87 9.14
CA ARG A 109 0.48 -18.22 10.16
C ARG A 109 1.90 -18.79 10.22
N GLY A 110 2.20 -19.90 9.53
CA GLY A 110 3.56 -20.49 9.49
C GLY A 110 4.03 -21.06 8.13
N HIS A 111 3.12 -21.48 7.25
CA HIS A 111 3.40 -22.26 6.03
C HIS A 111 2.47 -21.91 4.85
N GLY A 112 2.17 -20.61 4.63
CA GLY A 112 1.31 -20.15 3.54
C GLY A 112 1.85 -20.43 2.14
N THR A 113 1.29 -21.44 1.47
CA THR A 113 1.27 -21.54 0.00
C THR A 113 0.02 -20.85 -0.55
N ALA A 114 -0.08 -20.63 -1.87
CA ALA A 114 -1.27 -20.05 -2.52
C ALA A 114 -2.58 -20.83 -2.20
N HIS A 115 -2.46 -22.12 -1.87
CA HIS A 115 -3.57 -22.98 -1.45
C HIS A 115 -4.22 -22.57 -0.12
N ALA A 116 -3.56 -21.76 0.69
CA ALA A 116 -4.05 -21.31 1.99
C ALA A 116 -4.87 -20.01 1.92
N SER A 117 -5.16 -19.50 0.71
CA SER A 117 -6.05 -18.35 0.51
C SER A 117 -7.47 -18.66 1.03
N PRO A 118 -8.09 -17.79 1.85
CA PRO A 118 -9.45 -18.00 2.34
C PRO A 118 -10.48 -18.23 1.24
N PHE A 119 -10.31 -17.60 0.08
CA PHE A 119 -11.18 -17.82 -1.07
C PHE A 119 -11.01 -19.22 -1.66
N VAL A 120 -9.77 -19.70 -1.78
CA VAL A 120 -9.46 -21.05 -2.26
C VAL A 120 -9.97 -22.10 -1.28
N ILE A 121 -9.78 -21.87 0.03
CA ILE A 121 -10.33 -22.72 1.11
C ILE A 121 -11.86 -22.80 1.02
N ALA A 122 -12.54 -21.66 0.88
CA ALA A 122 -14.00 -21.63 0.75
C ALA A 122 -14.50 -22.41 -0.48
N ILE A 123 -13.79 -22.29 -1.61
CA ILE A 123 -14.13 -23.00 -2.86
C ILE A 123 -13.91 -24.50 -2.73
N ASN A 124 -12.79 -24.91 -2.12
CA ASN A 124 -12.48 -26.32 -1.86
C ASN A 124 -13.50 -26.94 -0.89
N ASN A 125 -13.84 -26.25 0.19
CA ASN A 125 -14.89 -26.68 1.12
C ASN A 125 -16.26 -26.78 0.43
N GLY A 126 -16.48 -26.00 -0.62
CA GLY A 126 -17.67 -26.08 -1.47
C GLY A 126 -17.65 -27.16 -2.54
N GLY A 127 -16.59 -27.96 -2.65
CA GLY A 127 -16.52 -29.08 -3.58
C GLY A 127 -16.44 -28.69 -5.07
N ILE A 128 -16.14 -27.43 -5.39
CA ILE A 128 -16.04 -26.97 -6.78
C ILE A 128 -14.63 -27.23 -7.29
N LYS A 129 -14.45 -28.28 -8.11
CA LYS A 129 -13.11 -28.79 -8.47
C LYS A 129 -12.26 -27.88 -9.37
N ILE A 130 -12.87 -27.13 -10.30
CA ILE A 130 -12.12 -26.35 -11.32
C ILE A 130 -11.81 -24.93 -10.86
N LEU A 131 -12.65 -24.37 -9.99
CA LEU A 131 -12.57 -22.97 -9.58
C LEU A 131 -11.29 -22.59 -8.80
N PRO A 132 -10.67 -23.47 -7.98
CA PRO A 132 -9.39 -23.19 -7.32
C PRO A 132 -8.26 -22.88 -8.31
N ASP A 133 -8.17 -23.61 -9.41
CA ASP A 133 -7.10 -23.44 -10.40
C ASP A 133 -7.24 -22.12 -11.16
N ILE A 134 -8.48 -21.75 -11.50
CA ILE A 134 -8.79 -20.44 -12.11
C ILE A 134 -8.38 -19.32 -11.16
N VAL A 135 -8.75 -19.42 -9.87
CA VAL A 135 -8.40 -18.40 -8.87
C VAL A 135 -6.89 -18.30 -8.70
N ASN A 136 -6.18 -19.42 -8.64
CA ASN A 136 -4.72 -19.43 -8.57
C ASN A 136 -4.07 -18.79 -9.80
N ALA A 137 -4.55 -19.09 -11.02
CA ALA A 137 -4.06 -18.47 -12.25
C ALA A 137 -4.27 -16.94 -12.24
N VAL A 138 -5.44 -16.47 -11.78
CA VAL A 138 -5.73 -15.04 -11.64
C VAL A 138 -4.81 -14.38 -10.60
N ILE A 139 -4.55 -15.04 -9.46
CA ILE A 139 -3.62 -14.53 -8.43
C ILE A 139 -2.20 -14.40 -9.00
N LEU A 140 -1.73 -15.38 -9.78
CA LEU A 140 -0.41 -15.33 -10.42
C LEU A 140 -0.31 -14.18 -11.43
N LEU A 141 -1.34 -13.99 -12.26
CA LEU A 141 -1.38 -12.88 -13.21
C LEU A 141 -1.41 -11.52 -12.50
N ALA A 142 -2.16 -11.41 -11.40
CA ALA A 142 -2.19 -10.21 -10.56
C ALA A 142 -0.83 -9.93 -9.90
N ALA A 143 -0.14 -10.97 -9.42
CA ALA A 143 1.20 -10.84 -8.86
C ALA A 143 2.21 -10.37 -9.91
N TYR A 144 2.16 -10.92 -11.13
CA TYR A 144 2.99 -10.47 -12.25
C TYR A 144 2.73 -9.00 -12.61
N SER A 145 1.47 -8.60 -12.72
CA SER A 145 1.08 -7.20 -12.97
C SER A 145 1.61 -6.25 -11.89
N THR A 146 1.48 -6.63 -10.62
CA THR A 146 1.99 -5.85 -9.48
C THR A 146 3.51 -5.70 -9.54
N GLY A 147 4.23 -6.78 -9.89
CA GLY A 147 5.68 -6.74 -10.09
C GLY A 147 6.11 -5.76 -11.18
N ASN A 148 5.41 -5.74 -12.31
CA ASN A 148 5.69 -4.79 -13.39
C ASN A 148 5.48 -3.33 -12.95
N THR A 149 4.39 -3.04 -12.23
CA THR A 149 4.15 -1.70 -11.68
C THR A 149 5.21 -1.28 -10.66
N ALA A 150 5.68 -2.21 -9.82
CA ALA A 150 6.73 -1.92 -8.84
C ALA A 150 8.07 -1.57 -9.53
N LEU A 151 8.46 -2.30 -10.58
CA LEU A 151 9.65 -1.98 -11.38
C LEU A 151 9.54 -0.62 -12.09
N TYR A 152 8.36 -0.34 -12.67
CA TYR A 152 8.05 0.95 -13.28
C TYR A 152 8.17 2.10 -12.28
N CYS A 153 7.62 1.95 -11.07
CA CYS A 153 7.65 2.99 -10.04
C CYS A 153 9.07 3.18 -9.47
N GLY A 154 9.74 2.08 -9.11
CA GLY A 154 11.07 2.13 -8.49
C GLY A 154 12.13 2.76 -9.41
N SER A 155 12.12 2.41 -10.69
CA SER A 155 13.03 3.00 -11.68
C SER A 155 12.83 4.52 -11.83
N ARG A 156 11.58 5.01 -11.81
CA ARG A 156 11.25 6.45 -11.86
C ARG A 156 11.62 7.20 -10.60
N ILE A 157 11.38 6.60 -9.43
CA ILE A 157 11.78 7.21 -8.15
C ILE A 157 13.30 7.38 -8.14
N LEU A 158 14.06 6.34 -8.47
CA LEU A 158 15.51 6.37 -8.45
C LEU A 158 16.09 7.34 -9.51
N HIS A 159 15.48 7.38 -10.70
CA HIS A 159 15.81 8.35 -11.73
C HIS A 159 15.53 9.80 -11.28
N GLY A 160 14.35 10.07 -10.70
CA GLY A 160 13.99 11.38 -10.17
C GLY A 160 14.91 11.85 -9.03
N LEU A 161 15.32 10.92 -8.16
CA LEU A 161 16.33 11.19 -7.13
C LEU A 161 17.68 11.56 -7.74
N ALA A 162 18.08 10.89 -8.83
CA ALA A 162 19.31 11.20 -9.53
C ALA A 162 19.30 12.64 -10.08
N PHE A 163 18.19 13.09 -10.69
CA PHE A 163 18.02 14.47 -11.17
C PHE A 163 18.16 15.51 -10.07
N ARG A 164 17.68 15.21 -8.86
CA ARG A 164 17.82 16.08 -7.68
C ARG A 164 19.17 15.96 -6.97
N SER A 165 20.14 15.27 -7.57
CA SER A 165 21.46 14.99 -6.99
C SER A 165 21.36 14.22 -5.65
N MET A 166 20.29 13.45 -5.48
CA MET A 166 20.00 12.58 -4.34
C MET A 166 20.44 11.13 -4.54
N ALA A 167 20.64 10.72 -5.79
CA ALA A 167 21.25 9.46 -6.18
C ALA A 167 22.44 9.72 -7.12
N PRO A 168 23.35 8.73 -7.30
CA PRO A 168 24.44 8.81 -8.28
C PRO A 168 23.96 9.27 -9.66
N SER A 169 24.74 10.15 -10.30
CA SER A 169 24.41 10.75 -11.61
C SER A 169 24.26 9.71 -12.73
N LEU A 170 24.85 8.51 -12.55
CA LEU A 170 24.70 7.37 -13.44
C LEU A 170 23.22 7.04 -13.72
N PHE A 171 22.36 7.15 -12.71
CA PHE A 171 20.94 6.82 -12.83
C PHE A 171 20.11 7.86 -13.59
N ARG A 172 20.70 8.98 -14.03
CA ARG A 172 20.02 9.96 -14.90
C ARG A 172 19.92 9.50 -16.35
N LYS A 173 20.76 8.56 -16.78
CA LYS A 173 20.81 8.14 -18.19
C LYS A 173 19.54 7.35 -18.55
N CYS A 174 18.91 7.75 -19.65
CA CYS A 174 17.80 7.04 -20.29
C CYS A 174 18.22 6.49 -21.65
N THR A 175 17.50 5.46 -22.11
CA THR A 175 17.52 5.04 -23.51
C THR A 175 16.91 6.11 -24.42
N LYS A 176 17.07 5.94 -25.74
CA LYS A 176 16.39 6.75 -26.76
C LYS A 176 14.85 6.75 -26.61
N SER A 177 14.28 5.66 -26.08
CA SER A 177 12.86 5.51 -25.79
C SER A 177 12.42 6.08 -24.43
N GLY A 178 13.32 6.70 -23.66
CA GLY A 178 13.01 7.30 -22.37
C GLY A 178 13.06 6.35 -21.17
N LEU A 179 13.51 5.11 -21.34
CA LEU A 179 13.58 4.11 -20.26
C LEU A 179 14.89 4.25 -19.45
N PRO A 180 14.84 4.47 -18.12
CA PRO A 180 16.03 4.57 -17.28
C PRO A 180 16.57 3.18 -16.88
N ILE A 181 17.20 2.46 -17.82
CA ILE A 181 17.70 1.09 -17.61
C ILE A 181 18.64 0.98 -16.40
N LEU A 182 19.53 1.96 -16.21
CA LEU A 182 20.47 1.93 -15.09
C LEU A 182 19.79 2.04 -13.72
N ALA A 183 18.62 2.68 -13.66
CA ALA A 183 17.79 2.71 -12.46
C ALA A 183 16.90 1.45 -12.32
N LEU A 184 16.56 0.81 -13.44
CA LEU A 184 15.79 -0.44 -13.46
C LEU A 184 16.57 -1.62 -12.89
N ILE A 185 17.86 -1.76 -13.23
CA ILE A 185 18.72 -2.88 -12.77
C ILE A 185 18.71 -3.06 -11.24
N PRO A 186 19.05 -2.05 -10.41
CA PRO A 186 19.04 -2.21 -8.96
C PRO A 186 17.63 -2.46 -8.39
N THR A 187 16.59 -1.92 -9.03
CA THR A 187 15.19 -2.18 -8.66
C THR A 187 14.80 -3.64 -8.94
N ALA A 188 15.23 -4.17 -10.10
CA ALA A 188 15.00 -5.56 -10.49
C ALA A 188 15.83 -6.56 -9.68
N ALA A 189 17.04 -6.17 -9.26
CA ALA A 189 17.89 -6.98 -8.40
C ALA A 189 17.22 -7.33 -7.06
N GLY A 190 16.29 -6.49 -6.56
CA GLY A 190 15.47 -6.83 -5.40
C GLY A 190 14.64 -8.11 -5.58
N GLY A 191 14.28 -8.45 -6.81
CA GLY A 191 13.59 -9.71 -7.13
C GLY A 191 14.45 -10.96 -6.88
N LEU A 192 15.78 -10.83 -6.87
CA LEU A 192 16.70 -11.94 -6.55
C LEU A 192 16.54 -12.41 -5.10
N LEU A 193 15.95 -11.60 -4.22
CA LEU A 193 15.62 -12.01 -2.85
C LEU A 193 14.59 -13.16 -2.82
N ALA A 194 13.87 -13.41 -3.92
CA ALA A 194 13.01 -14.58 -4.04
C ALA A 194 13.79 -15.91 -3.94
N PHE A 195 15.07 -15.93 -4.29
CA PHE A 195 15.94 -17.12 -4.16
C PHE A 195 16.22 -17.51 -2.71
N LEU A 196 15.91 -16.66 -1.71
CA LEU A 196 15.97 -17.04 -0.29
C LEU A 196 15.07 -18.23 0.06
N ARG A 197 14.06 -18.52 -0.78
CA ARG A 197 13.21 -19.71 -0.70
C ARG A 197 13.99 -21.02 -0.88
N LEU A 198 15.16 -21.02 -1.51
CA LEU A 198 15.92 -22.26 -1.74
C LEU A 198 16.33 -22.94 -0.42
N ASN A 199 16.57 -22.16 0.64
CA ASN A 199 17.03 -22.65 1.94
C ASN A 199 16.00 -22.47 3.06
N ASN A 200 14.82 -21.91 2.76
CA ASN A 200 13.78 -21.59 3.76
C ASN A 200 12.40 -21.91 3.21
N SER A 201 11.39 -22.05 4.09
CA SER A 201 10.02 -22.17 3.59
C SER A 201 9.62 -20.91 2.80
N GLY A 202 8.99 -21.09 1.63
CA GLY A 202 8.57 -19.95 0.80
C GLY A 202 7.63 -18.99 1.54
N ALA A 203 6.83 -19.54 2.47
CA ALA A 203 5.96 -18.78 3.35
C ALA A 203 6.73 -17.89 4.33
N ALA A 204 7.78 -18.41 4.96
CA ALA A 204 8.60 -17.62 5.89
C ALA A 204 9.27 -16.45 5.16
N VAL A 205 9.86 -16.71 3.99
CA VAL A 205 10.48 -15.68 3.16
C VAL A 205 9.47 -14.63 2.71
N PHE A 206 8.27 -15.06 2.29
CA PHE A 206 7.19 -14.14 1.95
C PHE A 206 6.80 -13.25 3.13
N HIS A 207 6.61 -13.81 4.33
CA HIS A 207 6.28 -13.05 5.54
C HIS A 207 7.38 -12.07 5.93
N TRP A 208 8.65 -12.47 5.82
CA TRP A 208 9.78 -11.56 6.07
C TRP A 208 9.79 -10.38 5.08
N LEU A 209 9.68 -10.65 3.78
CA LEU A 209 9.71 -9.61 2.76
C LEU A 209 8.50 -8.68 2.84
N THR A 210 7.30 -9.22 3.03
CA THR A 210 6.07 -8.40 3.17
C THR A 210 6.10 -7.53 4.42
N ARG A 211 6.59 -8.03 5.56
CA ARG A 211 6.80 -7.23 6.78
C ARG A 211 7.81 -6.10 6.55
N MET A 212 8.96 -6.41 5.95
CA MET A 212 9.97 -5.39 5.61
C MET A 212 9.42 -4.33 4.64
N SER A 213 8.66 -4.73 3.62
CA SER A 213 7.99 -3.82 2.69
C SER A 213 6.95 -2.95 3.38
N ALA A 214 6.13 -3.52 4.27
CA ALA A 214 5.13 -2.79 5.04
C ALA A 214 5.77 -1.68 5.89
N ILE A 215 6.83 -2.00 6.63
CA ILE A 215 7.53 -1.04 7.49
C ILE A 215 8.19 0.06 6.64
N THR A 216 8.80 -0.29 5.50
CA THR A 216 9.35 0.71 4.57
C THR A 216 8.26 1.64 4.01
N GLY A 217 7.11 1.09 3.67
CA GLY A 217 5.94 1.82 3.21
C GLY A 217 5.39 2.78 4.26
N LEU A 218 5.27 2.31 5.51
CA LEU A 218 4.86 3.13 6.65
C LEU A 218 5.83 4.29 6.89
N CYS A 219 7.16 4.07 6.83
CA CYS A 219 8.15 5.14 6.91
C CYS A 219 7.98 6.16 5.76
N THR A 220 7.68 5.69 4.55
CA THR A 220 7.41 6.55 3.38
C THR A 220 6.16 7.40 3.60
N TRP A 221 5.06 6.81 4.08
CA TRP A 221 3.84 7.53 4.38
C TRP A 221 4.01 8.51 5.55
N LEU A 222 4.82 8.18 6.56
CA LEU A 222 5.21 9.12 7.61
C LEU A 222 5.87 10.36 7.03
N CYS A 223 6.82 10.19 6.09
CA CYS A 223 7.48 11.30 5.42
C CYS A 223 6.49 12.16 4.62
N ILE A 224 5.55 11.52 3.92
CA ILE A 224 4.52 12.20 3.14
C ILE A 224 3.61 13.03 4.05
N LEU A 225 3.14 12.46 5.16
CA LEU A 225 2.26 13.16 6.10
C LEU A 225 2.97 14.32 6.79
N VAL A 226 4.21 14.13 7.24
CA VAL A 226 5.01 15.22 7.84
C VAL A 226 5.28 16.32 6.81
N SER A 227 5.59 15.96 5.57
CA SER A 227 5.77 16.93 4.48
C SER A 227 4.47 17.69 4.18
N TYR A 228 3.33 17.01 4.22
CA TYR A 228 2.02 17.63 4.05
C TYR A 228 1.68 18.60 5.18
N LEU A 229 1.94 18.25 6.45
CA LEU A 229 1.73 19.16 7.59
C LEU A 229 2.58 20.44 7.44
N ARG A 230 3.83 20.30 6.99
CA ARG A 230 4.70 21.46 6.70
C ARG A 230 4.20 22.30 5.53
N PHE A 231 3.73 21.66 4.47
CA PHE A 231 3.09 22.34 3.34
C PHE A 231 1.82 23.10 3.78
N TYR A 232 1.00 22.50 4.65
CA TYR A 232 -0.18 23.12 5.23
C TYR A 232 0.18 24.37 6.04
N ASP A 233 1.20 24.28 6.90
CA ASP A 233 1.69 25.41 7.69
C ASP A 233 2.28 26.52 6.82
N GLY A 234 3.02 26.16 5.76
CA GLY A 234 3.57 27.11 4.80
C GLY A 234 2.48 27.87 4.04
N MET A 235 1.45 27.18 3.55
CA MET A 235 0.29 27.84 2.93
C MET A 235 -0.41 28.79 3.89
N LYS A 236 -0.58 28.39 5.15
CA LYS A 236 -1.19 29.24 6.18
C LYS A 236 -0.36 30.49 6.45
N TYR A 237 0.97 30.37 6.49
CA TYR A 237 1.89 31.50 6.66
C TYR A 237 1.82 32.49 5.48
N HIS A 238 1.77 31.99 4.25
CA HIS A 238 1.69 32.80 3.04
C HIS A 238 0.26 33.25 2.67
N GLY A 239 -0.74 32.97 3.50
CA GLY A 239 -2.14 33.35 3.25
C GLY A 239 -2.79 32.64 2.05
N ILE A 240 -2.23 31.53 1.58
CA ILE A 240 -2.74 30.80 0.41
C ILE A 240 -3.95 29.96 0.82
N ASN A 241 -5.12 30.23 0.22
CA ASN A 241 -6.32 29.46 0.49
C ASN A 241 -6.23 28.05 -0.11
N ARG A 242 -6.53 27.03 0.70
CA ARG A 242 -6.58 25.62 0.28
C ARG A 242 -7.60 25.33 -0.82
N ASN A 243 -8.60 26.19 -1.00
CA ASN A 243 -9.57 26.07 -2.08
C ASN A 243 -8.96 26.34 -3.46
N ASN A 244 -7.76 26.93 -3.52
CA ASN A 244 -7.02 27.13 -4.76
C ASN A 244 -6.33 25.84 -5.25
N LEU A 245 -6.29 24.79 -4.41
CA LEU A 245 -5.70 23.50 -4.78
C LEU A 245 -6.67 22.70 -5.65
N ALA A 246 -6.13 22.06 -6.68
CA ALA A 246 -6.90 21.15 -7.55
C ALA A 246 -7.55 19.98 -6.78
N TYR A 247 -6.94 19.57 -5.66
CA TYR A 247 -7.52 18.62 -4.73
C TYR A 247 -7.32 19.06 -3.28
N LYS A 248 -8.40 18.96 -2.49
CA LYS A 248 -8.42 19.24 -1.07
C LYS A 248 -8.94 18.00 -0.33
N ALA A 249 -8.07 17.39 0.47
CA ALA A 249 -8.50 16.32 1.37
C ALA A 249 -9.40 16.88 2.50
N PRO A 250 -10.47 16.16 2.88
CA PRO A 250 -11.35 16.55 3.98
C PRO A 250 -10.63 16.45 5.34
N PHE A 251 -11.11 17.19 6.34
CA PHE A 251 -10.66 17.12 7.74
C PHE A 251 -9.16 17.37 8.00
N GLN A 252 -8.49 18.10 7.13
CA GLN A 252 -7.09 18.50 7.32
C GLN A 252 -6.99 19.77 8.20
N PRO A 253 -6.08 19.83 9.18
CA PRO A 253 -4.91 18.95 9.35
C PRO A 253 -5.11 17.77 10.33
N TYR A 254 -6.27 17.65 10.98
CA TYR A 254 -6.53 16.63 12.00
C TYR A 254 -6.31 15.20 11.50
N LEU A 255 -6.72 14.90 10.26
CA LEU A 255 -6.51 13.59 9.65
C LEU A 255 -5.01 13.25 9.47
N SER A 256 -4.18 14.26 9.12
CA SER A 256 -2.74 14.07 9.01
C SER A 256 -2.08 13.86 10.37
N TYR A 257 -2.51 14.55 11.43
CA TYR A 257 -2.01 14.29 12.79
C TYR A 257 -2.35 12.86 13.25
N PHE A 258 -3.60 12.43 13.04
CA PHE A 258 -4.02 11.07 13.35
C PHE A 258 -3.18 10.04 12.59
N GLY A 259 -2.96 10.24 11.29
CA GLY A 259 -2.14 9.33 10.48
C GLY A 259 -0.69 9.25 10.95
N VAL A 260 -0.07 10.37 11.33
CA VAL A 260 1.30 10.39 11.88
C VAL A 260 1.37 9.58 13.17
N ILE A 261 0.44 9.83 14.11
CA ILE A 261 0.41 9.12 15.40
C ILE A 261 0.21 7.62 15.19
N MET A 262 -0.76 7.24 14.36
CA MET A 262 -1.04 5.82 14.09
C MET A 262 0.13 5.11 13.42
N ILE A 263 0.78 5.73 12.44
CA ILE A 263 1.96 5.14 11.80
C ILE A 263 3.09 4.94 12.81
N ILE A 264 3.36 5.92 13.68
CA ILE A 264 4.38 5.80 14.73
C ILE A 264 4.06 4.64 15.67
N LEU A 265 2.81 4.52 16.11
CA LEU A 265 2.38 3.42 16.96
C LEU A 265 2.55 2.06 16.27
N VAL A 266 2.11 1.93 15.01
CA VAL A 266 2.24 0.67 14.26
C VAL A 266 3.69 0.28 14.05
N ILE A 267 4.58 1.24 13.74
CA ILE A 267 6.02 0.98 13.60
C ILE A 267 6.62 0.55 14.94
N PHE A 268 6.29 1.25 16.03
CA PHE A 268 6.81 0.98 17.38
C PHE A 268 6.42 -0.42 17.85
N PHE A 269 5.15 -0.78 17.67
CA PHE A 269 4.61 -2.09 18.03
C PHE A 269 4.72 -3.11 16.90
N SER A 270 5.55 -2.90 15.87
CA SER A 270 5.60 -3.83 14.73
C SER A 270 6.19 -5.21 15.08
N GLY A 271 7.15 -5.23 16.01
CA GLY A 271 7.85 -6.45 16.44
C GLY A 271 7.43 -6.99 17.81
N PHE A 272 6.29 -6.54 18.37
CA PHE A 272 5.91 -6.86 19.75
C PHE A 272 5.78 -8.38 20.01
N GLU A 273 5.37 -9.16 19.01
CA GLU A 273 5.21 -10.63 19.10
C GLU A 273 6.50 -11.33 19.57
N VAL A 274 7.67 -10.82 19.18
CA VAL A 274 8.97 -11.40 19.52
C VAL A 274 9.31 -11.26 21.00
N PHE A 275 8.71 -10.28 21.68
CA PHE A 275 8.89 -10.04 23.11
C PHE A 275 7.88 -10.81 23.97
N LEU A 276 6.92 -11.52 23.37
CA LEU A 276 6.02 -12.39 24.12
C LEU A 276 6.78 -13.62 24.64
N LYS A 277 6.45 -14.06 25.86
CA LYS A 277 7.10 -15.19 26.54
C LYS A 277 7.05 -16.44 25.63
N GLY A 278 8.23 -16.98 25.29
CA GLY A 278 8.35 -18.20 24.47
C GLY A 278 8.32 -18.00 22.95
N ASN A 279 8.18 -16.76 22.44
CA ASN A 279 8.08 -16.45 21.00
C ASN A 279 9.34 -15.78 20.41
N TRP A 280 10.50 -15.95 21.05
CA TRP A 280 11.73 -15.37 20.54
C TRP A 280 12.13 -16.00 19.20
N SER A 281 12.30 -15.16 18.18
CA SER A 281 12.78 -15.57 16.87
C SER A 281 13.74 -14.52 16.33
N THR A 282 15.02 -14.85 16.29
CA THR A 282 16.08 -13.97 15.77
C THR A 282 15.79 -13.49 14.35
N PRO A 283 15.35 -14.36 13.39
CA PRO A 283 14.98 -13.90 12.05
C PRO A 283 13.82 -12.89 12.06
N ASN A 284 12.80 -13.10 12.89
CA ASN A 284 11.66 -12.18 12.98
C ASN A 284 12.04 -10.86 13.66
N PHE A 285 12.91 -10.90 14.67
CA PHE A 285 13.46 -9.69 15.29
C PHE A 285 14.21 -8.84 14.26
N VAL A 286 15.18 -9.45 13.57
CA VAL A 286 16.00 -8.75 12.59
C VAL A 286 15.13 -8.21 11.46
N THR A 287 14.24 -9.01 10.87
CA THR A 287 13.40 -8.56 9.74
C THR A 287 12.42 -7.43 10.11
N ASN A 288 11.92 -7.40 11.35
CA ASN A 288 11.06 -6.30 11.80
C ASN A 288 11.85 -4.99 12.07
N TYR A 289 13.06 -5.07 12.63
CA TYR A 289 13.78 -3.87 13.08
C TYR A 289 14.86 -3.38 12.12
N ILE A 290 15.39 -4.24 11.23
CA ILE A 290 16.47 -3.88 10.29
C ILE A 290 16.06 -2.74 9.36
N THR A 291 14.80 -2.72 8.93
CA THR A 291 14.26 -1.69 8.05
C THR A 291 14.19 -0.32 8.75
N ILE A 292 13.82 -0.32 10.04
CA ILE A 292 13.76 0.90 10.87
C ILE A 292 15.17 1.46 11.05
N VAL A 293 16.12 0.61 11.46
CA VAL A 293 17.53 0.99 11.63
C VAL A 293 18.10 1.48 10.30
N GLY A 294 17.88 0.75 9.20
CA GLY A 294 18.32 1.12 7.87
C GLY A 294 17.77 2.47 7.43
N TYR A 295 16.49 2.76 7.68
CA TYR A 295 15.88 4.06 7.41
C TYR A 295 16.58 5.20 8.17
N PHE A 296 16.77 5.06 9.48
CA PHE A 296 17.44 6.08 10.29
C PHE A 296 18.90 6.27 9.91
N LEU A 297 19.64 5.19 9.58
CA LEU A 297 21.01 5.27 9.10
C LEU A 297 21.10 6.01 7.76
N LEU A 298 20.23 5.70 6.80
CA LEU A 298 20.19 6.40 5.51
C LEU A 298 19.81 7.87 5.68
N PHE A 299 18.85 8.16 6.55
CA PHE A 299 18.45 9.53 6.88
C PHE A 299 19.61 10.32 7.52
N ALA A 300 20.27 9.73 8.52
CA ALA A 300 21.42 10.33 9.20
C ALA A 300 22.60 10.53 8.24
N PHE A 301 22.93 9.52 7.42
CA PHE A 301 23.96 9.61 6.38
C PHE A 301 23.69 10.78 5.43
N TRP A 302 22.45 10.90 4.94
CA TRP A 302 22.06 12.00 4.07
C TRP A 302 22.16 13.36 4.78
N LYS A 303 21.70 13.44 6.03
CA LYS A 303 21.72 14.66 6.82
C LYS A 303 23.13 15.15 7.11
N VAL A 304 24.05 14.25 7.46
CA VAL A 304 25.46 14.56 7.74
C VAL A 304 26.19 14.94 6.45
N LYS A 305 26.05 14.14 5.38
CA LYS A 305 26.77 14.36 4.11
C LYS A 305 26.33 15.63 3.39
N LYS A 306 25.03 15.93 3.35
CA LYS A 306 24.49 17.08 2.61
C LYS A 306 24.22 18.29 3.50
N ARG A 307 24.36 18.17 4.82
CA ARG A 307 24.09 19.23 5.82
C ARG A 307 22.78 19.98 5.52
N SER A 308 21.76 19.24 5.08
CA SER A 308 20.51 19.82 4.62
C SER A 308 19.79 20.50 5.79
N LYS A 309 19.24 21.69 5.58
CA LYS A 309 18.41 22.37 6.58
C LYS A 309 16.94 22.17 6.26
N LEU A 310 16.10 22.05 7.29
CA LEU A 310 14.65 22.08 7.08
C LEU A 310 14.27 23.49 6.66
N VAL A 311 13.52 23.62 5.57
CA VAL A 311 13.05 24.91 5.05
C VAL A 311 12.07 25.50 6.06
N ARG A 312 12.33 26.74 6.49
CA ARG A 312 11.44 27.47 7.41
C ARG A 312 10.20 27.92 6.64
N ALA A 313 9.05 28.00 7.32
CA ALA A 313 7.79 28.42 6.70
C ALA A 313 7.89 29.71 5.86
N PRO A 314 8.60 30.78 6.27
CA PRO A 314 8.72 32.00 5.47
C PRO A 314 9.54 31.87 4.19
N GLN A 315 10.37 30.83 4.08
CA GLN A 315 11.26 30.57 2.94
C GLN A 315 10.68 29.51 2.00
N MET A 316 9.46 29.03 2.27
CA MET A 316 8.82 28.02 1.44
C MET A 316 8.31 28.64 0.15
N ASP A 317 8.94 28.28 -0.96
CA ASP A 317 8.44 28.65 -2.28
C ASP A 317 7.27 27.73 -2.68
N LEU A 318 6.08 28.31 -2.79
CA LEU A 318 4.84 27.64 -3.17
C LEU A 318 4.32 28.07 -4.56
N VAL A 319 5.07 28.94 -5.27
CA VAL A 319 4.58 29.63 -6.47
C VAL A 319 5.43 29.35 -7.71
N SER A 320 6.77 29.33 -7.62
CA SER A 320 7.64 29.33 -8.82
C SER A 320 7.45 28.12 -9.75
N GLY A 321 6.92 27.01 -9.23
CA GLY A 321 6.64 25.80 -10.01
C GLY A 321 5.26 25.77 -10.70
N ASN A 322 4.37 26.73 -10.42
CA ASN A 322 2.97 26.66 -10.85
C ASN A 322 2.74 27.12 -12.29
N MET A 323 3.59 27.99 -12.84
CA MET A 323 3.40 28.58 -14.18
C MET A 323 3.24 27.53 -15.29
N LYS A 324 4.01 26.44 -15.25
CA LYS A 324 3.88 25.35 -16.25
C LYS A 324 2.53 24.66 -16.18
N PHE A 325 2.02 24.44 -14.96
CA PHE A 325 0.72 23.81 -14.75
C PHE A 325 -0.44 24.77 -15.05
N GLU A 326 -0.26 26.06 -14.82
CA GLU A 326 -1.23 27.09 -15.17
C GLU A 326 -1.36 27.26 -16.69
N ALA A 327 -0.23 27.25 -17.41
CA ALA A 327 -0.23 27.26 -18.88
C ALA A 327 -0.88 25.98 -19.46
N MET A 328 -0.59 24.82 -18.87
CA MET A 328 -1.22 23.55 -19.24
C MET A 328 -2.74 23.57 -18.97
N ASP A 329 -3.17 24.13 -17.83
CA ASP A 329 -4.60 24.29 -17.53
C ASP A 329 -5.30 25.23 -18.51
N ALA A 330 -4.67 26.34 -18.89
CA ALA A 330 -5.20 27.27 -19.89
C ALA A 330 -5.38 26.57 -21.24
N TYR A 331 -4.35 25.85 -21.69
CA TYR A 331 -4.41 25.02 -22.90
C TYR A 331 -5.56 24.01 -22.86
N TYR A 332 -5.71 23.25 -21.77
CA TYR A 332 -6.79 22.27 -21.67
C TYR A 332 -8.16 22.93 -21.54
N LYS A 333 -8.30 24.09 -20.89
CA LYS A 333 -9.58 24.81 -20.82
C LYS A 333 -10.03 25.29 -22.21
N GLU A 334 -9.10 25.69 -23.05
CA GLU A 334 -9.38 26.13 -24.43
C GLU A 334 -9.64 24.95 -25.38
N ASN A 335 -8.96 23.82 -25.19
CA ASN A 335 -8.97 22.70 -26.15
C ASN A 335 -9.83 21.49 -25.74
N LEU A 336 -10.34 21.42 -24.50
CA LEU A 336 -11.22 20.32 -24.09
C LEU A 336 -12.62 20.49 -24.68
N ALA A 337 -12.95 19.64 -25.66
CA ALA A 337 -14.31 19.50 -26.17
C ALA A 337 -15.27 19.14 -25.01
N ILE A 338 -16.18 20.07 -24.69
CA ILE A 338 -17.22 19.85 -23.68
C ILE A 338 -18.08 18.68 -24.16
N PRO A 339 -18.22 17.57 -23.40
CA PRO A 339 -19.01 16.42 -23.82
C PRO A 339 -20.48 16.83 -23.99
N LYS A 340 -20.97 16.82 -25.24
CA LYS A 340 -22.31 17.33 -25.59
C LYS A 340 -23.39 16.27 -25.36
N THR A 341 -23.09 14.98 -25.53
CA THR A 341 -24.05 13.87 -25.38
C THR A 341 -24.05 13.21 -24.00
N ARG A 342 -25.19 12.65 -23.57
CA ARG A 342 -25.31 11.88 -22.32
C ARG A 342 -24.34 10.70 -22.24
N MET A 343 -24.15 9.99 -23.36
CA MET A 343 -23.15 8.92 -23.47
C MET A 343 -21.72 9.44 -23.33
N GLN A 344 -21.37 10.55 -23.98
CA GLN A 344 -20.05 11.16 -23.79
C GLN A 344 -19.84 11.62 -22.35
N LYS A 345 -20.86 12.15 -21.68
CA LYS A 345 -20.78 12.51 -20.25
C LYS A 345 -20.59 11.28 -19.37
N PHE A 346 -21.23 10.15 -19.70
CA PHE A 346 -21.02 8.89 -19.01
C PHE A 346 -19.62 8.32 -19.25
N TRP A 347 -19.14 8.31 -20.50
CA TRP A 347 -17.78 7.86 -20.83
C TRP A 347 -16.70 8.76 -20.22
N ASN A 348 -16.88 10.09 -20.23
CA ASN A 348 -16.02 11.02 -19.48
C ASN A 348 -16.20 10.93 -17.96
N TRP A 349 -17.27 10.30 -17.47
CA TRP A 349 -17.44 9.97 -16.06
C TRP A 349 -16.93 8.57 -15.73
N LEU A 350 -16.70 7.69 -16.71
CA LEU A 350 -16.16 6.34 -16.55
C LEU A 350 -14.63 6.34 -16.67
N LEU A 351 -14.11 6.87 -17.78
CA LEU A 351 -12.71 7.27 -17.97
C LEU A 351 -12.43 8.45 -17.06
#